data_AF-A0A944WF65-F1
#
_entry.id   AF-A0A944WF65-F1
#
_cell.length_a   1.000
_cell.length_b   1.000
_cell.length_c   1.000
_cell.angle_alpha   90.00
_cell.angle_beta   90.00
_cell.angle_gamma   90.00
#
_symmetry.space_group_name_H-M   'P 1'
#
loop_
_entity.id
_entity.type
_entity.pdbx_description
1 polymer ?
#
loop_
_entity_poly.entity_id
_entity_poly.type
_entity_poly.pdbx_seq_one_letter_code
_entity_poly.pdbx_strand_id
1 'polypeptide(L)'
;LQQLAEFARKAFRRPLTDSDRQRIERFYNGLLAKDMIARDAALATVKMILCSPSFLYFSEITKDADATLQPHDLATRLSYTLWAAPPDQQLHELANKKLLQTKPQLTTQIERLVNDPRSIAFVSGFLDSWLNLRDLGDQPPPRKTANEFYAENLPHSMKRETQLFFQNLLEQNGSIMDFLNAEYTFVDKQLAKLYQLPNRETLRQSDGFQKVELTENQRRGGLLGMASVLTVSANGVDTSPVTRGAWILENILGTPSPPPPDEVPSIDSDVSGATTIREKLSIHREDEACNICHRNIDPLGFPLENFDPIGRWRSKYSASNGQPSSPIDPSGQLTTGESFANFAEFKRVLTETRGDVFARSLIESLLAYSTGRNMQRLDQYEIDDILARVKAKDYGLRTAVTEVLTSDIFRSR
;
A
#
# COMPACT_ATOMS: atom_id res chain seq x y z
N LEU A 1 18.74 21.08 -32.77
CA LEU A 1 17.92 21.87 -31.82
C LEU A 1 16.48 21.35 -31.68
N GLN A 2 15.68 21.24 -32.75
CA GLN A 2 14.28 20.76 -32.65
C GLN A 2 14.14 19.39 -31.94
N GLN A 3 14.99 18.42 -32.25
CA GLN A 3 14.99 17.11 -31.57
C GLN A 3 15.28 17.23 -30.06
N LEU A 4 16.18 18.14 -29.67
CA LEU A 4 16.49 18.40 -28.26
C LEU A 4 15.30 19.06 -27.54
N ALA A 5 14.58 19.95 -28.23
CA ALA A 5 13.36 20.56 -27.72
C ALA A 5 12.24 19.52 -27.53
N GLU A 6 12.04 18.61 -28.50
CA GLU A 6 11.06 17.53 -28.35
C GLU A 6 11.43 16.55 -27.23
N PHE A 7 12.72 16.22 -27.10
CA PHE A 7 13.19 15.42 -25.99
C PHE A 7 12.94 16.11 -24.65
N ALA A 8 13.32 17.39 -24.52
CA ALA A 8 13.10 18.16 -23.29
C ALA A 8 11.61 18.31 -22.95
N ARG A 9 10.74 18.51 -23.95
CA ARG A 9 9.28 18.58 -23.76
C ARG A 9 8.75 17.28 -23.12
N LYS A 10 9.20 16.12 -23.61
CA LYS A 10 8.84 14.81 -23.03
C LYS A 10 9.46 14.63 -21.65
N ALA A 11 10.73 14.96 -21.47
CA ALA A 11 11.45 14.82 -20.21
C ALA A 11 10.84 15.69 -19.10
N PHE A 12 10.45 16.92 -19.41
CA PHE A 12 9.85 17.84 -18.45
C PHE A 12 8.33 17.64 -18.30
N ARG A 13 7.71 16.84 -19.18
CA ARG A 13 6.27 16.48 -19.17
C ARG A 13 5.31 17.66 -19.40
N ARG A 14 5.83 18.77 -19.92
CA ARG A 14 5.09 20.01 -20.17
C ARG A 14 5.63 20.75 -21.38
N PRO A 15 4.89 21.73 -21.94
CA PRO A 15 5.43 22.66 -22.91
C PRO A 15 6.69 23.34 -22.37
N LEU A 16 7.67 23.52 -23.25
CA LEU A 16 8.88 24.27 -22.90
C LEU A 16 8.55 25.76 -22.84
N THR A 17 8.94 26.39 -21.73
CA THR A 17 8.96 27.85 -21.61
C THR A 17 10.06 28.44 -22.49
N ASP A 18 10.01 29.74 -22.75
CA ASP A 18 11.09 30.42 -23.49
C ASP A 18 12.44 30.30 -22.78
N SER A 19 12.43 30.32 -21.44
CA SER A 19 13.62 30.11 -20.61
C SER A 19 14.22 28.71 -20.82
N ASP A 20 13.38 27.67 -20.88
CA ASP A 20 13.84 26.30 -21.14
C ASP A 20 14.51 26.21 -22.53
N ARG A 21 13.87 26.78 -23.56
CA ARG A 21 14.38 26.77 -24.94
C ARG A 21 15.72 27.50 -25.02
N GLN A 22 15.80 28.72 -24.49
CA GLN A 22 17.02 29.51 -24.49
C GLN A 22 18.16 28.83 -23.72
N ARG A 23 17.87 28.12 -22.63
CA ARG A 23 18.89 27.38 -21.88
C ARG A 23 19.45 26.21 -22.70
N ILE A 24 18.59 25.44 -23.35
CA ILE A 24 18.97 24.33 -24.23
C ILE A 24 19.80 24.84 -25.41
N GLU A 25 19.34 25.89 -26.08
CA GLU A 25 20.02 26.49 -27.24
C GLU A 25 21.38 27.07 -26.87
N ARG A 26 21.47 27.87 -25.80
CA ARG A 26 22.74 28.44 -25.34
C ARG A 26 23.76 27.38 -24.97
N PHE A 27 23.34 26.32 -24.26
CA PHE A 27 24.25 25.26 -23.88
C PHE A 27 24.76 24.49 -25.10
N TYR A 28 23.87 24.09 -26.00
CA TYR A 28 24.24 23.36 -27.21
C TYR A 28 25.16 24.19 -28.13
N ASN A 29 24.78 25.43 -28.44
CA ASN A 29 25.58 26.31 -29.30
C ASN A 29 26.92 26.69 -28.64
N GLY A 30 26.95 26.83 -27.31
CA GLY A 30 28.19 27.08 -26.57
C GLY A 30 29.19 25.91 -26.62
N LEU A 31 28.71 24.67 -26.76
CA LEU A 31 29.58 23.51 -27.00
C LEU A 31 30.09 23.47 -28.44
N LEU A 32 29.23 23.79 -29.42
CA LEU A 32 29.64 23.89 -30.83
C LEU A 32 30.71 24.98 -31.04
N ALA A 33 30.59 26.11 -30.35
CA ALA A 33 31.57 27.20 -30.39
C ALA A 33 32.93 26.83 -29.77
N LYS A 34 33.03 25.68 -29.09
CA LYS A 34 34.27 25.11 -28.55
C LYS A 34 34.77 23.93 -29.40
N ASP A 35 34.40 23.91 -30.69
CA ASP A 35 34.76 22.88 -31.66
C ASP A 35 34.33 21.45 -31.29
N MET A 36 33.33 21.31 -30.41
CA MET A 36 32.76 20.00 -30.08
C MET A 36 31.90 19.51 -31.24
N ILE A 37 32.05 18.24 -31.61
CA ILE A 37 31.25 17.62 -32.66
C ILE A 37 29.77 17.67 -32.28
N ALA A 38 28.91 17.99 -33.26
CA ALA A 38 27.48 18.22 -33.03
C ALA A 38 26.75 17.09 -32.30
N ARG A 39 27.15 15.83 -32.53
CA ARG A 39 26.62 14.66 -31.84
C ARG A 39 26.94 14.68 -30.34
N ASP A 40 28.17 15.00 -29.98
CA ASP A 40 28.62 15.00 -28.58
C ASP A 40 28.05 16.21 -27.84
N ALA A 41 27.96 17.37 -28.50
CA ALA A 41 27.25 18.52 -27.99
C ALA A 41 25.76 18.20 -27.70
N ALA A 42 25.11 17.44 -28.59
CA ALA A 42 23.72 17.02 -28.39
C ALA A 42 23.60 16.05 -27.20
N LEU A 43 24.50 15.07 -27.10
CA LEU A 43 24.53 14.12 -25.98
C LEU A 43 24.74 14.84 -24.64
N ALA A 44 25.67 15.80 -24.58
CA ALA A 44 25.89 16.62 -23.39
C ALA A 44 24.65 17.46 -23.04
N THR A 45 23.95 17.98 -24.04
CA THR A 45 22.70 18.73 -23.84
C THR A 45 21.59 17.83 -23.30
N VAL A 46 21.48 16.59 -23.78
CA VAL A 46 20.55 15.57 -23.23
C VAL A 46 20.88 15.29 -21.76
N LYS A 47 22.16 15.10 -21.40
CA LYS A 47 22.57 14.94 -20.00
C LYS A 47 22.16 16.14 -19.15
N MET A 48 22.36 17.34 -19.64
CA MET A 48 21.96 18.58 -18.95
C MET A 48 20.45 18.68 -18.73
N ILE A 49 19.63 18.23 -19.70
CA ILE A 49 18.18 18.10 -19.55
C ILE A 49 17.83 17.07 -18.45
N LEU A 50 18.48 15.90 -18.46
CA LEU A 50 18.25 14.83 -17.48
C LEU A 50 18.77 15.16 -16.07
N CYS A 51 19.65 16.14 -15.92
CA CYS A 51 20.09 16.66 -14.63
C CYS A 51 19.32 17.92 -14.18
N SER A 52 18.33 18.37 -14.96
CA SER A 52 17.54 19.55 -14.65
C SER A 52 16.55 19.27 -13.50
N PRO A 53 16.30 20.24 -12.59
CA PRO A 53 15.20 20.14 -11.63
C PRO A 53 13.85 19.84 -12.30
N SER A 54 13.61 20.40 -13.50
CA SER A 54 12.39 20.13 -14.29
C SER A 54 12.22 18.67 -14.71
N PHE A 55 13.30 17.89 -14.72
CA PHE A 55 13.28 16.44 -14.97
C PHE A 55 13.24 15.63 -13.67
N LEU A 56 14.09 15.99 -12.69
CA LEU A 56 14.24 15.23 -11.44
C LEU A 56 13.04 15.35 -10.50
N TYR A 57 12.34 16.49 -10.53
CA TYR A 57 11.17 16.75 -9.71
C TYR A 57 9.93 16.96 -10.59
N PHE A 58 8.75 16.84 -9.98
CA PHE A 58 7.51 17.36 -10.57
C PHE A 58 7.51 18.88 -10.46
N SER A 59 8.20 19.53 -11.39
CA SER A 59 8.18 20.98 -11.52
C SER A 59 6.87 21.40 -12.18
N GLU A 60 5.91 21.77 -11.36
CA GLU A 60 4.62 22.32 -11.80
C GLU A 60 4.84 23.65 -12.54
N ILE A 61 4.05 23.88 -13.60
CA ILE A 61 3.95 25.19 -14.27
C ILE A 61 2.72 26.00 -13.89
N THR A 62 1.81 25.37 -13.15
CA THR A 62 0.78 26.07 -12.39
C THR A 62 1.43 27.11 -11.50
N LYS A 63 0.91 28.35 -11.52
CA LYS A 63 1.49 29.42 -10.72
C LYS A 63 1.16 29.22 -9.25
N ASP A 64 2.00 29.73 -8.36
CA ASP A 64 1.79 29.63 -6.89
C ASP A 64 0.51 30.29 -6.40
N ALA A 65 -0.02 31.26 -7.17
CA ALA A 65 -1.30 31.89 -6.88
C ALA A 65 -2.52 31.02 -7.26
N ASP A 66 -2.35 29.99 -8.07
CA ASP A 66 -3.44 29.14 -8.54
C ASP A 66 -3.62 27.94 -7.59
N ALA A 67 -4.78 27.85 -6.96
CA ALA A 67 -5.10 26.73 -6.06
C ALA A 67 -5.29 25.39 -6.80
N THR A 68 -5.70 25.44 -8.08
CA THR A 68 -5.99 24.27 -8.91
C THR A 68 -4.89 24.06 -9.94
N LEU A 69 -4.44 22.81 -10.07
CA LEU A 69 -3.49 22.38 -11.08
C LEU A 69 -3.99 22.64 -12.50
N GLN A 70 -3.09 23.18 -13.31
CA GLN A 70 -3.28 23.34 -14.73
C GLN A 70 -3.16 21.97 -15.45
N PRO A 71 -3.71 21.84 -16.66
CA PRO A 71 -3.89 20.55 -17.32
C PRO A 71 -2.62 19.70 -17.49
N HIS A 72 -1.44 20.32 -17.68
CA HIS A 72 -0.18 19.59 -17.84
C HIS A 72 0.33 18.98 -16.53
N ASP A 73 0.18 19.71 -15.43
CA ASP A 73 0.60 19.21 -14.11
C ASP A 73 -0.35 18.12 -13.65
N LEU A 74 -1.66 18.29 -13.92
CA LEU A 74 -2.67 17.27 -13.65
C LEU A 74 -2.48 16.01 -14.50
N ALA A 75 -2.15 16.15 -15.79
CA ALA A 75 -1.80 15.01 -16.65
C ALA A 75 -0.59 14.25 -16.12
N THR A 76 0.43 14.98 -15.65
CA THR A 76 1.64 14.41 -15.06
C THR A 76 1.33 13.68 -13.77
N ARG A 77 0.61 14.31 -12.84
CA ARG A 77 0.21 13.67 -11.58
C ARG A 77 -0.58 12.39 -11.86
N LEU A 78 -1.60 12.46 -12.73
CA LEU A 78 -2.42 11.32 -13.10
C LEU A 78 -1.62 10.16 -13.73
N SER A 79 -0.72 10.46 -14.66
CA SER A 79 0.09 9.42 -15.32
C SER A 79 1.09 8.77 -14.37
N TYR A 80 1.69 9.53 -13.46
CA TYR A 80 2.63 8.96 -12.48
C TYR A 80 1.92 8.20 -11.36
N THR A 81 0.73 8.65 -10.93
CA THR A 81 -0.09 7.87 -10.00
C THR A 81 -0.46 6.51 -10.57
N LEU A 82 -0.95 6.47 -11.82
CA LEU A 82 -1.50 5.24 -12.39
C LEU A 82 -0.46 4.36 -13.10
N TRP A 83 0.58 4.94 -13.71
CA TRP A 83 1.56 4.21 -14.52
C TRP A 83 3.01 4.34 -14.03
N ALA A 84 3.29 5.16 -13.02
CA ALA A 84 4.67 5.54 -12.63
C ALA A 84 5.54 5.96 -13.83
N ALA A 85 4.91 6.58 -14.84
CA ALA A 85 5.53 6.92 -16.10
C ALA A 85 5.02 8.27 -16.64
N PRO A 86 5.77 8.92 -17.56
CA PRO A 86 5.34 10.15 -18.19
C PRO A 86 3.98 10.04 -18.90
N PRO A 87 3.24 11.16 -19.04
CA PRO A 87 2.00 11.17 -19.79
C PRO A 87 2.21 10.68 -21.22
N ASP A 88 1.25 9.92 -21.73
CA ASP A 88 1.27 9.55 -23.14
C ASP A 88 0.84 10.71 -24.04
N GLN A 89 0.89 10.48 -25.35
CA GLN A 89 0.52 11.49 -26.34
C GLN A 89 -0.93 11.97 -26.15
N GLN A 90 -1.86 11.08 -25.83
CA GLN A 90 -3.27 11.44 -25.63
C GLN A 90 -3.45 12.38 -24.43
N LEU A 91 -2.84 12.08 -23.27
CA LEU A 91 -2.87 12.98 -22.12
C LEU A 91 -2.23 14.34 -22.44
N HIS A 92 -1.12 14.35 -23.16
CA HIS A 92 -0.49 15.59 -23.60
C HIS A 92 -1.39 16.43 -24.50
N GLU A 93 -2.08 15.81 -25.46
CA GLU A 93 -2.99 16.51 -26.37
C GLU A 93 -4.23 17.06 -25.64
N LEU A 94 -4.79 16.29 -24.70
CA LEU A 94 -5.89 16.75 -23.85
C LEU A 94 -5.45 17.91 -22.96
N ALA A 95 -4.24 17.84 -22.40
CA ALA A 95 -3.66 18.94 -21.63
C ALA A 95 -3.48 20.21 -22.46
N ASN A 96 -2.94 20.09 -23.69
CA ASN A 96 -2.79 21.21 -24.63
C ASN A 96 -4.13 21.88 -24.95
N LYS A 97 -5.20 21.09 -25.10
CA LYS A 97 -6.58 21.56 -25.37
C LYS A 97 -7.33 22.03 -24.11
N LYS A 98 -6.71 21.95 -22.93
CA LYS A 98 -7.32 22.24 -21.62
C LYS A 98 -8.56 21.36 -21.30
N LEU A 99 -8.54 20.11 -21.75
CA LEU A 99 -9.65 19.15 -21.61
C LEU A 99 -9.42 18.10 -20.50
N LEU A 100 -8.69 18.47 -19.44
CA LEU A 100 -8.45 17.61 -18.26
C LEU A 100 -8.92 18.24 -16.94
N GLN A 101 -9.71 19.32 -16.99
CA GLN A 101 -10.07 20.09 -15.79
C GLN A 101 -11.44 19.72 -15.21
N THR A 102 -12.23 18.93 -15.93
CA THR A 102 -13.58 18.53 -15.49
C THR A 102 -13.59 17.08 -15.02
N LYS A 103 -14.41 16.77 -14.01
CA LYS A 103 -14.56 15.41 -13.49
C LYS A 103 -14.87 14.38 -14.59
N PRO A 104 -15.82 14.60 -15.52
CA PRO A 104 -16.13 13.61 -16.57
C PRO A 104 -14.94 13.30 -17.51
N GLN A 105 -14.13 14.30 -17.83
CA GLN A 105 -12.93 14.10 -18.66
C GLN A 105 -11.86 13.32 -17.90
N LEU A 106 -11.66 13.64 -16.62
CA LEU A 106 -10.74 12.92 -15.76
C LEU A 106 -11.17 11.46 -15.57
N THR A 107 -12.44 11.21 -15.25
CA THR A 107 -13.00 9.86 -15.15
C THR A 107 -12.71 9.05 -16.41
N THR A 108 -12.96 9.63 -17.60
CA THR A 108 -12.69 8.96 -18.88
C THR A 108 -11.20 8.57 -19.02
N GLN A 109 -10.28 9.44 -18.59
CA GLN A 109 -8.86 9.13 -18.64
C GLN A 109 -8.44 8.14 -17.56
N ILE A 110 -8.93 8.26 -16.32
CA ILE A 110 -8.68 7.31 -15.23
C ILE A 110 -9.07 5.90 -15.68
N GLU A 111 -10.27 5.73 -16.22
CA GLU A 111 -10.77 4.46 -16.74
C GLU A 111 -9.84 3.86 -17.81
N ARG A 112 -9.37 4.69 -18.75
CA ARG A 112 -8.41 4.27 -19.77
C ARG A 112 -7.06 3.85 -19.18
N LEU A 113 -6.54 4.63 -18.24
CA LEU A 113 -5.23 4.41 -17.62
C LEU A 113 -5.23 3.17 -16.72
N VAL A 114 -6.30 2.95 -15.96
CA VAL A 114 -6.48 1.76 -15.10
C VAL A 114 -6.56 0.48 -15.93
N ASN A 115 -7.22 0.50 -17.08
CA ASN A 115 -7.35 -0.65 -17.97
C ASN A 115 -6.08 -0.93 -18.82
N ASP A 116 -5.07 -0.07 -18.79
CA ASP A 116 -3.82 -0.26 -19.52
C ASP A 116 -2.87 -1.16 -18.71
N PRO A 117 -2.12 -2.10 -19.32
CA PRO A 117 -1.18 -2.98 -18.62
C PRO A 117 -0.13 -2.26 -17.74
N ARG A 118 0.17 -0.99 -18.04
CA ARG A 118 1.07 -0.17 -17.21
C ARG A 118 0.49 0.12 -15.82
N SER A 119 -0.82 -0.06 -15.59
CA SER A 119 -1.46 0.11 -14.28
C SER A 119 -0.95 -0.84 -13.20
N ILE A 120 -0.24 -1.91 -13.58
CA ILE A 120 0.49 -2.77 -12.63
C ILE A 120 1.49 -1.99 -11.77
N ALA A 121 2.01 -0.86 -12.28
CA ALA A 121 2.88 0.04 -11.53
C ALA A 121 2.15 0.71 -10.35
N PHE A 122 0.90 1.14 -10.55
CA PHE A 122 0.04 1.62 -9.48
C PHE A 122 -0.25 0.53 -8.45
N VAL A 123 -0.67 -0.65 -8.90
CA VAL A 123 -0.96 -1.77 -7.98
C VAL A 123 0.27 -2.10 -7.12
N SER A 124 1.44 -2.24 -7.74
CA SER A 124 2.67 -2.58 -7.03
C SER A 124 3.13 -1.45 -6.11
N GLY A 125 3.19 -0.22 -6.63
CA GLY A 125 3.68 0.93 -5.87
C GLY A 125 2.77 1.34 -4.72
N PHE A 126 1.45 1.27 -4.91
CA PHE A 126 0.48 1.56 -3.87
C PHE A 126 0.53 0.51 -2.76
N LEU A 127 0.52 -0.78 -3.09
CA LEU A 127 0.59 -1.85 -2.07
C LEU A 127 1.92 -1.87 -1.32
N ASP A 128 3.03 -1.59 -2.00
CA ASP A 128 4.35 -1.44 -1.36
C ASP A 128 4.36 -0.33 -0.31
N SER A 129 3.60 0.76 -0.54
CA SER A 129 3.51 1.90 0.36
C SER A 129 2.42 1.76 1.43
N TRP A 130 1.26 1.20 1.08
CA TRP A 130 0.10 1.10 1.96
C TRP A 130 0.23 -0.07 2.93
N LEU A 131 0.76 -1.22 2.48
CA LEU A 131 0.87 -2.41 3.30
C LEU A 131 2.31 -2.72 3.72
N ASN A 132 3.23 -1.78 3.46
CA ASN A 132 4.67 -1.92 3.66
C ASN A 132 5.29 -3.10 2.91
N LEU A 133 4.67 -3.58 1.80
CA LEU A 133 5.16 -4.78 1.11
C LEU A 133 6.58 -4.63 0.56
N ARG A 134 7.09 -3.40 0.40
CA ARG A 134 8.49 -3.17 0.04
C ARG A 134 9.46 -3.87 0.99
N ASP A 135 9.14 -3.87 2.28
CA ASP A 135 9.98 -4.36 3.38
C ASP A 135 9.88 -5.88 3.56
N LEU A 136 9.02 -6.55 2.77
CA LEU A 136 8.89 -7.99 2.80
C LEU A 136 10.21 -8.66 2.39
N GLY A 137 10.90 -9.23 3.38
CA GLY A 137 12.20 -9.88 3.22
C GLY A 137 13.35 -9.16 3.93
N ASP A 138 13.13 -7.95 4.45
CA ASP A 138 14.16 -7.17 5.16
C ASP A 138 14.53 -7.79 6.51
N GLN A 139 13.57 -8.44 7.17
CA GLN A 139 13.77 -9.23 8.39
C GLN A 139 13.37 -10.70 8.10
N PRO A 140 14.22 -11.47 7.41
CA PRO A 140 13.85 -12.81 6.98
C PRO A 140 13.90 -13.80 8.15
N PRO A 141 13.00 -14.80 8.17
CA PRO A 141 12.92 -15.77 9.26
C PRO A 141 14.10 -16.74 9.30
N PRO A 142 14.44 -17.33 10.45
CA PRO A 142 15.54 -18.29 10.54
C PRO A 142 15.35 -19.50 9.59
N ARG A 143 16.36 -19.80 8.77
CA ARG A 143 16.34 -20.93 7.82
C ARG A 143 15.99 -22.28 8.47
N LYS A 144 16.39 -22.49 9.72
CA LYS A 144 16.12 -23.74 10.45
C LYS A 144 14.63 -23.98 10.69
N THR A 145 13.84 -22.94 10.90
CA THR A 145 12.41 -23.01 11.22
C THR A 145 11.51 -22.67 10.03
N ALA A 146 12.05 -21.99 9.02
CA ALA A 146 11.34 -21.51 7.85
C ALA A 146 12.11 -21.78 6.54
N ASN A 147 12.66 -22.98 6.34
CA ASN A 147 13.43 -23.31 5.13
C ASN A 147 12.61 -23.10 3.83
N GLU A 148 11.31 -23.38 3.87
CA GLU A 148 10.40 -23.21 2.74
C GLU A 148 10.31 -21.75 2.26
N PHE A 149 10.44 -20.77 3.17
CA PHE A 149 10.49 -19.35 2.81
C PHE A 149 11.54 -19.04 1.74
N TYR A 150 12.69 -19.70 1.85
CA TYR A 150 13.81 -19.56 0.92
C TYR A 150 13.72 -20.54 -0.25
N ALA A 151 13.45 -21.82 0.04
CA ALA A 151 13.46 -22.88 -0.96
C ALA A 151 12.37 -22.70 -2.04
N GLU A 152 11.25 -22.12 -1.65
CA GLU A 152 10.08 -21.91 -2.51
C GLU A 152 9.92 -20.45 -2.95
N ASN A 153 10.88 -19.56 -2.63
CA ASN A 153 10.83 -18.12 -2.92
C ASN A 153 9.51 -17.47 -2.48
N LEU A 154 9.06 -17.77 -1.26
CA LEU A 154 7.75 -17.31 -0.76
C LEU A 154 7.54 -15.79 -0.83
N PRO A 155 8.54 -14.91 -0.60
CA PRO A 155 8.34 -13.46 -0.73
C PRO A 155 7.76 -13.04 -2.09
N HIS A 156 8.21 -13.68 -3.17
CA HIS A 156 7.67 -13.41 -4.50
C HIS A 156 6.20 -13.82 -4.59
N SER A 157 5.87 -15.04 -4.18
CA SER A 157 4.51 -15.56 -4.24
C SER A 157 3.54 -14.75 -3.36
N MET A 158 3.96 -14.40 -2.13
CA MET A 158 3.21 -13.59 -1.18
C MET A 158 2.87 -12.19 -1.74
N LYS A 159 3.87 -11.48 -2.32
CA LYS A 159 3.60 -10.19 -2.98
C LYS A 159 2.64 -10.36 -4.15
N ARG A 160 2.83 -11.40 -4.96
CA ARG A 160 2.02 -11.61 -6.16
C ARG A 160 0.56 -11.95 -5.83
N GLU A 161 0.29 -12.71 -4.78
CA GLU A 161 -1.07 -12.93 -4.26
C GLU A 161 -1.75 -11.59 -3.98
N THR A 162 -1.10 -10.73 -3.20
CA THR A 162 -1.68 -9.46 -2.74
C THR A 162 -1.98 -8.54 -3.93
N GLN A 163 -1.05 -8.49 -4.90
CA GLN A 163 -1.21 -7.73 -6.14
C GLN A 163 -2.37 -8.26 -7.00
N LEU A 164 -2.46 -9.57 -7.20
CA LEU A 164 -3.55 -10.19 -7.97
C LEU A 164 -4.90 -9.98 -7.30
N PHE A 165 -4.96 -10.06 -5.97
CA PHE A 165 -6.16 -9.80 -5.20
C PHE A 165 -6.65 -8.36 -5.38
N PHE A 166 -5.76 -7.38 -5.20
CA PHE A 166 -6.08 -5.97 -5.43
C PHE A 166 -6.47 -5.70 -6.89
N GLN A 167 -5.74 -6.25 -7.84
CA GLN A 167 -6.03 -6.12 -9.27
C GLN A 167 -7.42 -6.67 -9.61
N ASN A 168 -7.77 -7.85 -9.09
CA ASN A 168 -9.11 -8.43 -9.30
C ASN A 168 -10.21 -7.50 -8.78
N LEU A 169 -10.06 -6.95 -7.57
CA LEU A 169 -11.02 -5.99 -7.01
C LEU A 169 -11.11 -4.71 -7.83
N LEU A 170 -9.98 -4.21 -8.34
CA LEU A 170 -9.94 -2.99 -9.16
C LEU A 170 -10.62 -3.23 -10.52
N GLU A 171 -10.35 -4.35 -11.16
CA GLU A 171 -10.94 -4.71 -12.46
C GLU A 171 -12.45 -4.94 -12.36
N GLN A 172 -12.90 -5.65 -11.32
CA GLN A 172 -14.32 -5.98 -11.11
C GLN A 172 -15.10 -4.86 -10.40
N ASN A 173 -14.42 -3.79 -9.98
CA ASN A 173 -14.97 -2.82 -9.03
C ASN A 173 -15.58 -3.50 -7.79
N GLY A 174 -14.91 -4.55 -7.30
CA GLY A 174 -15.31 -5.33 -6.14
C GLY A 174 -15.27 -4.49 -4.86
N SER A 175 -16.03 -4.90 -3.85
CA SER A 175 -16.13 -4.16 -2.61
C SER A 175 -14.80 -4.15 -1.87
N ILE A 176 -14.37 -2.98 -1.38
CA ILE A 176 -13.16 -2.88 -0.56
C ILE A 176 -13.30 -3.63 0.78
N MET A 177 -14.52 -3.99 1.19
CA MET A 177 -14.75 -4.85 2.37
C MET A 177 -14.09 -6.23 2.23
N ASP A 178 -13.86 -6.70 1.01
CA ASP A 178 -13.14 -7.95 0.75
C ASP A 178 -11.68 -7.87 1.25
N PHE A 179 -11.08 -6.68 1.36
CA PHE A 179 -9.77 -6.53 2.02
C PHE A 179 -9.81 -6.91 3.50
N LEU A 180 -10.94 -6.78 4.18
CA LEU A 180 -11.10 -7.19 5.57
C LEU A 180 -11.50 -8.66 5.67
N ASN A 181 -12.43 -9.10 4.82
CA ASN A 181 -12.96 -10.45 4.87
C ASN A 181 -13.46 -10.95 3.50
N ALA A 182 -12.56 -11.47 2.68
CA ALA A 182 -12.90 -12.15 1.44
C ALA A 182 -13.14 -13.65 1.63
N GLU A 183 -13.98 -14.23 0.77
CA GLU A 183 -14.20 -15.69 0.68
C GLU A 183 -13.32 -16.36 -0.39
N TYR A 184 -12.36 -15.62 -0.98
CA TYR A 184 -11.43 -16.15 -1.99
C TYR A 184 -10.02 -15.58 -1.82
N THR A 185 -9.04 -16.20 -2.46
CA THR A 185 -7.70 -15.60 -2.66
C THR A 185 -7.05 -16.08 -3.95
N PHE A 186 -5.82 -15.65 -4.23
CA PHE A 186 -4.99 -16.10 -5.33
C PHE A 186 -3.78 -16.86 -4.82
N VAL A 187 -3.60 -18.12 -5.24
CA VAL A 187 -2.46 -18.94 -4.81
C VAL A 187 -1.77 -19.57 -6.01
N ASP A 188 -0.45 -19.65 -5.94
CA ASP A 188 0.34 -20.62 -6.69
C ASP A 188 0.51 -21.91 -5.88
N LYS A 189 1.29 -22.88 -6.41
CA LYS A 189 1.55 -24.14 -5.72
C LYS A 189 2.18 -23.94 -4.34
N GLN A 190 3.06 -22.96 -4.20
CA GLN A 190 3.79 -22.66 -2.99
C GLN A 190 2.87 -22.14 -1.89
N LEU A 191 2.04 -21.14 -2.20
CA LEU A 191 1.07 -20.60 -1.24
C LEU A 191 -0.03 -21.59 -0.91
N ALA A 192 -0.50 -22.39 -1.89
CA ALA A 192 -1.48 -23.43 -1.61
C ALA A 192 -0.98 -24.44 -0.55
N LYS A 193 0.31 -24.81 -0.61
CA LYS A 193 0.96 -25.64 0.42
C LYS A 193 1.05 -24.91 1.76
N LEU A 194 1.58 -23.67 1.77
CA LEU A 194 1.74 -22.85 2.99
C LEU A 194 0.40 -22.67 3.72
N TYR A 195 -0.67 -22.47 2.97
CA TYR A 195 -2.02 -22.24 3.48
C TYR A 195 -2.77 -23.54 3.79
N GLN A 196 -2.18 -24.68 3.46
CA GLN A 196 -2.77 -26.01 3.63
C GLN A 196 -4.12 -26.13 2.91
N LEU A 197 -4.25 -25.52 1.73
CA LEU A 197 -5.49 -25.58 0.95
C LEU A 197 -5.72 -26.98 0.35
N PRO A 198 -6.98 -27.41 0.14
CA PRO A 198 -7.28 -28.72 -0.44
C PRO A 198 -6.65 -28.93 -1.82
N ASN A 199 -6.60 -27.88 -2.64
CA ASN A 199 -6.06 -27.94 -4.00
C ASN A 199 -4.51 -28.02 -4.06
N ARG A 200 -3.80 -27.99 -2.92
CA ARG A 200 -2.32 -28.07 -2.89
C ARG A 200 -1.76 -29.35 -3.50
N GLU A 201 -2.52 -30.44 -3.44
CA GLU A 201 -2.13 -31.76 -3.96
C GLU A 201 -2.32 -31.85 -5.48
N THR A 202 -3.30 -31.10 -6.01
CA THR A 202 -3.65 -31.10 -7.44
C THR A 202 -2.97 -29.99 -8.23
N LEU A 203 -2.61 -28.88 -7.57
CA LEU A 203 -2.01 -27.71 -8.22
C LEU A 203 -0.55 -27.98 -8.62
N ARG A 204 -0.23 -27.75 -9.89
CA ARG A 204 1.11 -27.92 -10.47
C ARG A 204 1.80 -26.58 -10.58
N GLN A 205 3.14 -26.59 -10.60
CA GLN A 205 3.92 -25.35 -10.77
C GLN A 205 3.60 -24.65 -12.11
N SER A 206 3.32 -25.42 -13.17
CA SER A 206 2.95 -24.91 -14.49
C SER A 206 1.60 -24.19 -14.53
N ASP A 207 0.73 -24.42 -13.55
CA ASP A 207 -0.61 -23.82 -13.52
C ASP A 207 -0.55 -22.34 -13.09
N GLY A 208 0.57 -21.89 -12.50
CA GLY A 208 0.74 -20.52 -12.02
C GLY A 208 -0.24 -20.17 -10.90
N PHE A 209 -0.59 -18.88 -10.80
CA PHE A 209 -1.57 -18.39 -9.83
C PHE A 209 -2.99 -18.72 -10.26
N GLN A 210 -3.78 -19.22 -9.32
CA GLN A 210 -5.19 -19.55 -9.50
C GLN A 210 -6.03 -18.81 -8.45
N LYS A 211 -7.19 -18.30 -8.86
CA LYS A 211 -8.21 -17.85 -7.92
C LYS A 211 -8.84 -19.07 -7.28
N VAL A 212 -8.92 -19.08 -5.95
CA VAL A 212 -9.44 -20.20 -5.17
C VAL A 212 -10.44 -19.70 -4.14
N GLU A 213 -11.54 -20.44 -4.00
CA GLU A 213 -12.52 -20.21 -2.94
C GLU A 213 -11.99 -20.71 -1.59
N LEU A 214 -12.35 -20.01 -0.51
CA LEU A 214 -11.95 -20.26 0.87
C LEU A 214 -13.11 -20.72 1.74
N THR A 215 -14.21 -21.19 1.14
CA THR A 215 -15.45 -21.59 1.82
C THR A 215 -15.24 -22.61 2.95
N GLU A 216 -14.24 -23.50 2.83
CA GLU A 216 -13.88 -24.48 3.87
C GLU A 216 -12.70 -24.04 4.76
N ASN A 217 -12.13 -22.86 4.52
CA ASN A 217 -10.96 -22.36 5.23
C ASN A 217 -11.22 -21.01 5.91
N GLN A 218 -11.81 -21.07 7.11
CA GLN A 218 -12.03 -19.91 7.97
C GLN A 218 -10.74 -19.26 8.50
N ARG A 219 -9.56 -19.84 8.23
CA ARG A 219 -8.26 -19.33 8.65
C ARG A 219 -7.68 -18.31 7.66
N ARG A 220 -8.31 -18.08 6.52
CA ARG A 220 -7.82 -17.19 5.47
C ARG A 220 -8.92 -16.21 5.03
N GLY A 221 -8.59 -15.34 4.09
CA GLY A 221 -9.50 -14.38 3.49
C GLY A 221 -9.26 -12.96 3.98
N GLY A 222 -9.26 -12.01 3.05
CA GLY A 222 -8.83 -10.63 3.29
C GLY A 222 -7.32 -10.51 3.55
N LEU A 223 -6.83 -9.27 3.64
CA LEU A 223 -5.43 -8.91 3.84
C LEU A 223 -4.84 -9.54 5.11
N LEU A 224 -5.61 -9.54 6.21
CA LEU A 224 -5.15 -10.09 7.49
C LEU A 224 -4.94 -11.61 7.46
N GLY A 225 -5.48 -12.30 6.45
CA GLY A 225 -5.24 -13.73 6.20
C GLY A 225 -4.08 -14.02 5.25
N MET A 226 -3.50 -13.01 4.59
CA MET A 226 -2.43 -13.19 3.60
C MET A 226 -1.06 -13.25 4.26
N ALA A 227 -0.19 -14.15 3.81
CA ALA A 227 1.14 -14.32 4.37
C ALA A 227 2.04 -13.10 4.14
N SER A 228 1.83 -12.31 3.09
CA SER A 228 2.53 -11.03 2.87
C SER A 228 2.38 -10.10 4.08
N VAL A 229 1.14 -9.84 4.48
CA VAL A 229 0.79 -8.99 5.63
C VAL A 229 1.26 -9.61 6.94
N LEU A 230 1.06 -10.93 7.12
CA LEU A 230 1.46 -11.63 8.35
C LEU A 230 2.97 -11.66 8.56
N THR A 231 3.74 -11.61 7.47
CA THR A 231 5.21 -11.61 7.48
C THR A 231 5.77 -10.21 7.68
N VAL A 232 5.25 -9.19 6.97
CA VAL A 232 5.73 -7.81 7.12
C VAL A 232 5.39 -7.21 8.49
N SER A 233 4.31 -7.69 9.11
CA SER A 233 3.91 -7.32 10.48
C SER A 233 4.60 -8.17 11.57
N ALA A 234 5.65 -8.91 11.24
CA ALA A 234 6.48 -9.68 12.16
C ALA A 234 7.95 -9.22 12.12
N ASN A 235 8.77 -9.65 13.07
CA ASN A 235 10.21 -9.30 13.12
C ASN A 235 11.12 -10.39 12.51
N GLY A 236 10.54 -11.30 11.72
CA GLY A 236 11.23 -12.44 11.11
C GLY A 236 11.44 -13.64 12.04
N VAL A 237 11.87 -13.42 13.28
CA VAL A 237 12.19 -14.52 14.22
C VAL A 237 10.94 -14.97 14.99
N ASP A 238 10.22 -14.00 15.55
CA ASP A 238 9.07 -14.19 16.40
C ASP A 238 7.89 -13.34 15.89
N THR A 239 6.71 -13.65 16.41
CA THR A 239 5.53 -12.81 16.24
C THR A 239 5.40 -11.85 17.42
N SER A 240 4.73 -10.74 17.21
CA SER A 240 4.41 -9.78 18.25
C SER A 240 2.98 -9.30 18.05
N PRO A 241 2.04 -9.60 18.97
CA PRO A 241 0.69 -9.06 18.88
C PRO A 241 0.69 -7.53 18.95
N VAL A 242 1.64 -6.92 19.67
CA VAL A 242 1.79 -5.45 19.72
C VAL A 242 2.12 -4.90 18.34
N THR A 243 3.11 -5.47 17.66
CA THR A 243 3.54 -5.03 16.32
C THR A 243 2.43 -5.23 15.28
N ARG A 244 1.73 -6.37 15.34
CA ARG A 244 0.60 -6.68 14.45
C ARG A 244 -0.61 -5.78 14.70
N GLY A 245 -0.93 -5.52 15.96
CA GLY A 245 -1.99 -4.59 16.34
C GLY A 245 -1.70 -3.16 15.89
N ALA A 246 -0.46 -2.70 16.08
CA ALA A 246 -0.01 -1.39 15.61
C ALA A 246 -0.09 -1.28 14.08
N TRP A 247 0.32 -2.34 13.36
CA TRP A 247 0.19 -2.40 11.91
C TRP A 247 -1.28 -2.29 11.45
N ILE A 248 -2.22 -2.94 12.15
CA ILE A 248 -3.67 -2.81 11.84
C ILE A 248 -4.17 -1.39 12.11
N LEU A 249 -3.79 -0.79 13.24
CA LEU A 249 -4.17 0.59 13.57
C LEU A 249 -3.71 1.58 12.49
N GLU A 250 -2.47 1.43 12.02
CA GLU A 250 -1.88 2.30 11.02
C GLU A 250 -2.46 2.05 9.61
N ASN A 251 -2.46 0.81 9.15
CA ASN A 251 -2.70 0.49 7.73
C ASN A 251 -4.16 0.14 7.42
N ILE A 252 -4.94 -0.27 8.42
CA ILE A 252 -6.36 -0.66 8.24
C ILE A 252 -7.29 0.39 8.84
N LEU A 253 -7.01 0.90 10.05
CA LEU A 253 -7.93 1.78 10.77
C LEU A 253 -7.59 3.28 10.64
N GLY A 254 -6.42 3.64 10.12
CA GLY A 254 -6.01 5.04 9.94
C GLY A 254 -5.79 5.80 11.26
N THR A 255 -5.54 5.09 12.36
CA THR A 255 -5.35 5.65 13.70
C THR A 255 -4.03 5.15 14.30
N PRO A 256 -2.87 5.51 13.74
CA PRO A 256 -1.58 5.02 14.22
C PRO A 256 -1.38 5.33 15.70
N SER A 257 -0.80 4.38 16.44
CA SER A 257 -0.43 4.59 17.83
C SER A 257 0.64 5.70 17.92
N PRO A 258 0.62 6.55 18.97
CA PRO A 258 1.76 7.41 19.24
C PRO A 258 3.03 6.56 19.41
N PRO A 259 4.22 7.14 19.14
CA PRO A 259 5.49 6.46 19.41
C PRO A 259 5.57 6.10 20.91
N PRO A 260 6.27 5.01 21.26
CA PRO A 260 6.48 4.66 22.65
C PRO A 260 7.17 5.81 23.40
N PRO A 261 6.88 6.02 24.69
CA PRO A 261 7.60 7.01 25.51
C PRO A 261 9.11 6.77 25.49
N ASP A 262 9.92 7.84 25.53
CA ASP A 262 11.39 7.74 25.52
C ASP A 262 11.93 6.94 26.72
N GLU A 263 11.24 7.02 27.85
CA GLU A 263 11.47 6.20 29.04
C GLU A 263 10.38 5.14 29.14
N VAL A 264 10.56 4.03 28.41
CA VAL A 264 9.80 2.80 28.73
C VAL A 264 10.50 2.20 29.94
N PRO A 265 9.85 2.11 31.12
CA PRO A 265 10.39 1.33 32.21
C PRO A 265 10.73 -0.06 31.68
N SER A 266 11.89 -0.61 32.03
CA SER A 266 12.17 -2.02 31.80
C SER A 266 10.96 -2.84 32.28
N ILE A 267 10.59 -3.92 31.57
CA ILE A 267 9.58 -4.87 32.05
C ILE A 267 10.17 -5.55 33.29
N ASP A 268 10.18 -4.83 34.40
CA ASP A 268 10.75 -5.18 35.72
C ASP A 268 9.65 -5.67 36.67
N SER A 269 8.40 -5.68 36.23
CA SER A 269 7.38 -6.50 36.87
C SER A 269 7.79 -7.97 36.72
N ASP A 270 7.86 -8.70 37.82
CA ASP A 270 8.23 -10.11 37.89
C ASP A 270 7.33 -10.99 37.00
N VAL A 271 7.63 -11.06 35.70
CA VAL A 271 6.97 -11.91 34.70
C VAL A 271 7.41 -13.37 34.81
N SER A 272 8.14 -13.76 35.87
CA SER A 272 8.68 -15.11 36.05
C SER A 272 7.61 -16.21 36.07
N GLY A 273 6.35 -15.85 36.30
CA GLY A 273 5.19 -16.75 36.21
C GLY A 273 4.39 -16.69 34.89
N ALA A 274 4.65 -15.73 34.00
CA ALA A 274 3.93 -15.60 32.73
C ALA A 274 4.57 -16.47 31.64
N THR A 275 3.83 -17.47 31.19
CA THR A 275 4.23 -18.47 30.20
C THR A 275 3.88 -18.04 28.77
N THR A 276 2.83 -17.23 28.60
CA THR A 276 2.37 -16.75 27.29
C THR A 276 2.64 -15.26 27.09
N ILE A 277 2.74 -14.83 25.82
CA ILE A 277 2.84 -13.40 25.50
C ILE A 277 1.60 -12.62 25.96
N ARG A 278 0.42 -13.26 25.97
CA ARG A 278 -0.82 -12.67 26.49
C ARG A 278 -0.72 -12.38 27.98
N GLU A 279 -0.21 -13.32 28.78
CA GLU A 279 0.01 -13.12 30.21
C GLU A 279 1.03 -12.00 30.47
N LYS A 280 2.14 -12.01 29.72
CA LYS A 280 3.16 -10.94 29.82
C LYS A 280 2.59 -9.57 29.52
N LEU A 281 1.78 -9.45 28.46
CA LEU A 281 1.12 -8.19 28.11
C LEU A 281 0.04 -7.80 29.12
N SER A 282 -0.68 -8.76 29.70
CA SER A 282 -1.65 -8.48 30.76
C SER A 282 -0.97 -7.85 31.98
N ILE A 283 0.18 -8.40 32.41
CA ILE A 283 0.99 -7.83 33.50
C ILE A 283 1.51 -6.44 33.10
N HIS A 284 2.05 -6.30 31.89
CA HIS A 284 2.54 -5.01 31.40
C HIS A 284 1.45 -3.92 31.36
N ARG A 285 0.20 -4.30 31.12
CA ARG A 285 -0.97 -3.41 31.11
C ARG A 285 -1.53 -3.08 32.49
N GLU A 286 -0.99 -3.65 33.57
CA GLU A 286 -1.32 -3.20 34.93
C GLU A 286 -0.78 -1.78 35.19
N ASP A 287 0.28 -1.39 34.47
CA ASP A 287 0.73 -0.01 34.43
C ASP A 287 -0.26 0.87 33.63
N GLU A 288 -0.80 1.89 34.29
CA GLU A 288 -1.78 2.80 33.71
C GLU A 288 -1.22 3.56 32.50
N ALA A 289 0.07 3.92 32.50
CA ALA A 289 0.72 4.62 31.41
C ALA A 289 0.81 3.73 30.15
N CYS A 290 1.14 2.44 30.31
CA CYS A 290 1.19 1.48 29.21
C CYS A 290 -0.20 1.13 28.67
N ASN A 291 -1.20 1.01 29.55
CA ASN A 291 -2.55 0.59 29.17
C ASN A 291 -3.29 1.64 28.32
N ILE A 292 -2.90 2.92 28.35
CA ILE A 292 -3.48 4.00 27.51
C ILE A 292 -3.49 3.60 26.03
N CYS A 293 -2.36 3.09 25.54
CA CYS A 293 -2.17 2.67 24.16
C CYS A 293 -2.49 1.17 23.98
N HIS A 294 -1.97 0.30 24.86
CA HIS A 294 -2.07 -1.15 24.68
C HIS A 294 -3.50 -1.69 24.65
N ARG A 295 -4.46 -1.03 25.33
CA ARG A 295 -5.88 -1.39 25.23
C ARG A 295 -6.45 -1.31 23.80
N ASN A 296 -5.88 -0.47 22.94
CA ASN A 296 -6.27 -0.31 21.54
C ASN A 296 -5.43 -1.18 20.59
N ILE A 297 -4.21 -1.53 20.99
CA ILE A 297 -3.25 -2.26 20.16
C ILE A 297 -3.42 -3.77 20.32
N ASP A 298 -3.29 -4.26 21.56
CA ASP A 298 -3.12 -5.69 21.81
C ASP A 298 -4.32 -6.53 21.35
N PRO A 299 -5.59 -6.12 21.58
CA PRO A 299 -6.74 -6.86 21.08
C PRO A 299 -6.72 -7.08 19.57
N LEU A 300 -6.22 -6.12 18.78
CA LEU A 300 -6.15 -6.25 17.33
C LEU A 300 -5.07 -7.26 16.90
N GLY A 301 -4.02 -7.43 17.71
CA GLY A 301 -2.92 -8.35 17.42
C GLY A 301 -3.16 -9.80 17.83
N PHE A 302 -3.94 -10.04 18.90
CA PHE A 302 -4.13 -11.40 19.43
C PHE A 302 -4.66 -12.43 18.43
N PRO A 303 -5.68 -12.12 17.58
CA PRO A 303 -6.16 -13.08 16.59
C PRO A 303 -5.09 -13.51 15.58
N LEU A 304 -4.15 -12.62 15.29
CA LEU A 304 -3.09 -12.90 14.32
C LEU A 304 -2.02 -13.82 14.90
N GLU A 305 -1.96 -14.02 16.22
CA GLU A 305 -1.00 -14.95 16.84
C GLU A 305 -1.23 -16.40 16.44
N ASN A 306 -2.41 -16.74 15.90
CA ASN A 306 -2.66 -18.00 15.21
C ASN A 306 -1.83 -18.18 13.93
N PHE A 307 -1.09 -17.17 13.48
CA PHE A 307 -0.14 -17.28 12.40
C PHE A 307 1.27 -17.06 12.90
N ASP A 308 2.20 -17.89 12.44
CA ASP A 308 3.63 -17.73 12.72
C ASP A 308 4.25 -16.59 11.87
N PRO A 309 5.58 -16.34 11.97
CA PRO A 309 6.23 -15.23 11.25
C PRO A 309 6.16 -15.30 9.72
N ILE A 310 5.88 -16.46 9.12
CA ILE A 310 5.71 -16.58 7.66
C ILE A 310 4.24 -16.80 7.27
N GLY A 311 3.33 -16.62 8.22
CA GLY A 311 1.91 -16.76 8.01
C GLY A 311 1.38 -18.19 8.06
N ARG A 312 2.11 -19.19 8.57
CA ARG A 312 1.56 -20.55 8.79
C ARG A 312 0.61 -20.58 9.97
N TRP A 313 -0.48 -21.32 9.84
CA TRP A 313 -1.41 -21.49 10.95
C TRP A 313 -0.81 -22.32 12.09
N ARG A 314 -1.04 -21.88 13.34
CA ARG A 314 -0.65 -22.56 14.58
C ARG A 314 -1.72 -22.37 15.66
N SER A 315 -1.88 -23.38 16.51
CA SER A 315 -2.77 -23.36 17.69
C SER A 315 -2.02 -23.23 19.01
N LYS A 316 -0.69 -23.35 18.98
CA LYS A 316 0.19 -23.21 20.13
C LYS A 316 1.45 -22.42 19.76
N TYR A 317 2.02 -21.73 20.72
CA TYR A 317 3.37 -21.18 20.64
C TYR A 317 4.41 -22.31 20.60
N SER A 318 5.49 -22.11 19.86
CA SER A 318 6.64 -23.02 19.88
C SER A 318 7.34 -22.94 21.23
N ALA A 319 7.86 -24.07 21.71
CA ALA A 319 8.69 -24.08 22.92
C ALA A 319 9.97 -23.27 22.66
N SER A 320 10.31 -22.35 23.56
CA SER A 320 11.51 -21.52 23.48
C SER A 320 12.11 -21.30 24.87
N ASN A 321 13.44 -21.28 24.97
CA ASN A 321 14.17 -20.92 26.19
C ASN A 321 13.67 -21.59 27.49
N GLY A 322 13.36 -22.89 27.44
CA GLY A 322 12.89 -23.65 28.61
C GLY A 322 11.39 -23.49 28.94
N GLN A 323 10.66 -22.64 28.20
CA GLN A 323 9.21 -22.51 28.33
C GLN A 323 8.49 -23.56 27.46
N PRO A 324 7.48 -24.26 28.02
CA PRO A 324 6.71 -25.25 27.29
C PRO A 324 5.84 -24.60 26.21
N SER A 325 5.49 -25.40 25.20
CA SER A 325 4.50 -24.99 24.19
C SER A 325 3.17 -24.68 24.87
N SER A 326 2.63 -23.50 24.63
CA SER A 326 1.42 -23.00 25.28
C SER A 326 0.33 -22.69 24.25
N PRO A 327 -0.96 -22.92 24.56
CA PRO A 327 -2.06 -22.63 23.64
C PRO A 327 -2.13 -21.13 23.30
N ILE A 328 -2.56 -20.84 22.08
CA ILE A 328 -2.87 -19.48 21.65
C ILE A 328 -4.32 -19.18 22.00
N ASP A 329 -4.54 -18.04 22.66
CA ASP A 329 -5.85 -17.46 22.87
C ASP A 329 -6.04 -16.27 21.92
N PRO A 330 -6.82 -16.43 20.84
CA PRO A 330 -7.07 -15.38 19.86
C PRO A 330 -8.25 -14.47 20.22
N SER A 331 -8.93 -14.70 21.34
CA SER A 331 -10.12 -13.93 21.72
C SER A 331 -9.78 -12.48 22.08
N GLY A 332 -10.74 -11.57 22.11
CA GLY A 332 -10.48 -10.21 22.54
C GLY A 332 -11.72 -9.35 22.52
N GLN A 333 -11.54 -8.11 23.00
CA GLN A 333 -12.57 -7.09 23.00
C GLN A 333 -11.95 -5.76 22.56
N LEU A 334 -12.60 -5.09 21.61
CA LEU A 334 -12.23 -3.74 21.19
C LEU A 334 -12.64 -2.73 22.26
N THR A 335 -12.00 -1.56 22.30
CA THR A 335 -12.36 -0.48 23.25
C THR A 335 -13.75 0.10 23.05
N THR A 336 -14.39 -0.19 21.91
CA THR A 336 -15.80 0.11 21.61
C THR A 336 -16.79 -0.93 22.10
N GLY A 337 -16.31 -2.05 22.65
CA GLY A 337 -17.12 -3.06 23.35
C GLY A 337 -17.38 -4.35 22.59
N GLU A 338 -17.10 -4.40 21.28
CA GLU A 338 -17.29 -5.60 20.48
C GLU A 338 -16.25 -6.67 20.82
N SER A 339 -16.73 -7.89 21.05
CA SER A 339 -15.91 -9.04 21.41
C SER A 339 -15.85 -10.05 20.27
N PHE A 340 -14.75 -10.80 20.20
CA PHE A 340 -14.56 -11.91 19.27
C PHE A 340 -13.84 -13.06 19.98
N ALA A 341 -14.20 -14.30 19.64
CA ALA A 341 -13.58 -15.49 20.22
C ALA A 341 -12.40 -16.03 19.39
N ASN A 342 -12.32 -15.68 18.10
CA ASN A 342 -11.36 -16.25 17.16
C ASN A 342 -11.10 -15.31 15.96
N PHE A 343 -10.14 -15.68 15.11
CA PHE A 343 -9.75 -14.91 13.93
C PHE A 343 -10.88 -14.67 12.92
N ALA A 344 -11.77 -15.64 12.70
CA ALA A 344 -12.88 -15.48 11.77
C ALA A 344 -13.90 -14.46 12.30
N GLU A 345 -14.25 -14.56 13.58
CA GLU A 345 -15.11 -13.57 14.26
C GLU A 345 -14.46 -12.18 14.30
N PHE A 346 -13.14 -12.10 14.51
CA PHE A 346 -12.42 -10.82 14.49
C PHE A 346 -12.55 -10.11 13.14
N LYS A 347 -12.30 -10.80 12.01
CA LYS A 347 -12.48 -10.23 10.67
C LYS A 347 -13.92 -9.78 10.43
N ARG A 348 -14.89 -10.57 10.90
CA ARG A 348 -16.31 -10.24 10.81
C ARG A 348 -16.65 -8.98 11.62
N VAL A 349 -16.17 -8.87 12.86
CA VAL A 349 -16.32 -7.66 13.69
C VAL A 349 -15.73 -6.45 12.99
N LEU A 350 -14.50 -6.54 12.46
CA LEU A 350 -13.90 -5.42 11.71
C LEU A 350 -14.75 -5.02 10.50
N THR A 351 -15.23 -5.99 9.74
CA THR A 351 -16.04 -5.72 8.53
C THR A 351 -17.39 -5.09 8.89
N GLU A 352 -18.11 -5.64 9.87
CA GLU A 352 -19.46 -5.22 10.24
C GLU A 352 -19.48 -3.88 11.00
N THR A 353 -18.45 -3.59 11.79
CA THR A 353 -18.47 -2.45 12.73
C THR A 353 -17.48 -1.35 12.35
N ARG A 354 -16.41 -1.68 11.62
CA ARG A 354 -15.33 -0.76 11.24
C ARG A 354 -15.21 -0.56 9.73
N GLY A 355 -16.13 -1.08 8.92
CA GLY A 355 -16.09 -0.92 7.46
C GLY A 355 -15.94 0.53 6.99
N ASP A 356 -16.71 1.47 7.55
CA ASP A 356 -16.60 2.90 7.20
C ASP A 356 -15.26 3.51 7.63
N VAL A 357 -14.71 3.08 8.77
CA VAL A 357 -13.39 3.53 9.26
C VAL A 357 -12.29 3.03 8.31
N PHE A 358 -12.36 1.77 7.92
CA PHE A 358 -11.45 1.19 6.94
C PHE A 358 -11.55 1.89 5.58
N ALA A 359 -12.77 2.12 5.08
CA ALA A 359 -12.99 2.81 3.82
C ALA A 359 -12.40 4.22 3.84
N ARG A 360 -12.58 4.96 4.94
CA ARG A 360 -11.94 6.27 5.13
C ARG A 360 -10.42 6.16 5.09
N SER A 361 -9.84 5.23 5.86
CA SER A 361 -8.39 5.03 5.92
C SER A 361 -7.83 4.72 4.52
N LEU A 362 -8.51 3.88 3.75
CA LEU A 362 -8.09 3.55 2.38
C LEU A 362 -8.15 4.77 1.45
N ILE A 363 -9.20 5.59 1.53
CA ILE A 363 -9.32 6.85 0.77
C ILE A 363 -8.16 7.79 1.12
N GLU A 364 -7.85 7.94 2.41
CA GLU A 364 -6.72 8.75 2.87
C GLU A 364 -5.38 8.22 2.36
N SER A 365 -5.15 6.90 2.39
CA SER A 365 -3.95 6.27 1.82
C SER A 365 -3.84 6.49 0.30
N LEU A 366 -4.94 6.36 -0.44
CA LEU A 366 -4.98 6.61 -1.89
C LEU A 366 -4.69 8.10 -2.21
N LEU A 367 -5.25 9.03 -1.43
CA LEU A 367 -4.96 10.46 -1.57
C LEU A 367 -3.49 10.75 -1.25
N ALA A 368 -2.95 10.20 -0.17
CA ALA A 368 -1.55 10.39 0.19
C ALA A 368 -0.59 9.84 -0.88
N TYR A 369 -0.87 8.64 -1.41
CA TYR A 369 -0.11 8.05 -2.50
C TYR A 369 -0.16 8.89 -3.78
N SER A 370 -1.34 9.39 -4.15
CA SER A 370 -1.56 10.08 -5.41
C SER A 370 -1.12 11.55 -5.41
N THR A 371 -1.10 12.20 -4.24
CA THR A 371 -0.70 13.61 -4.08
C THR A 371 0.70 13.78 -3.51
N GLY A 372 1.26 12.76 -2.85
CA GLY A 372 2.57 12.83 -2.21
C GLY A 372 2.59 13.62 -0.89
N ARG A 373 1.42 13.87 -0.28
CA ARG A 373 1.31 14.56 1.03
C ARG A 373 0.32 13.85 1.95
N ASN A 374 0.49 14.02 3.25
CA ASN A 374 -0.49 13.56 4.23
C ASN A 374 -1.77 14.42 4.19
N MET A 375 -2.90 13.79 4.49
CA MET A 375 -4.18 14.47 4.62
C MET A 375 -4.21 15.32 5.89
N GLN A 376 -4.75 16.52 5.79
CA GLN A 376 -4.86 17.50 6.85
C GLN A 376 -6.31 17.66 7.29
N ARG A 377 -6.54 18.42 8.37
CA ARG A 377 -7.88 18.68 8.90
C ARG A 377 -8.83 19.29 7.85
N LEU A 378 -8.32 20.14 6.96
CA LEU A 378 -9.13 20.78 5.92
C LEU A 378 -9.60 19.80 4.84
N ASP A 379 -8.87 18.71 4.63
CA ASP A 379 -9.21 17.68 3.63
C ASP A 379 -10.38 16.80 4.11
N GLN A 380 -10.67 16.79 5.42
CA GLN A 380 -11.62 15.85 6.03
C GLN A 380 -13.04 15.96 5.48
N TYR A 381 -13.48 17.18 5.13
CA TYR A 381 -14.81 17.39 4.51
C TYR A 381 -14.91 16.72 3.15
N GLU A 382 -13.87 16.82 2.31
CA GLU A 382 -13.89 16.18 1.00
C GLU A 382 -13.71 14.66 1.11
N ILE A 383 -12.94 14.18 2.10
CA ILE A 383 -12.84 12.75 2.40
C ILE A 383 -14.20 12.16 2.79
N ASP A 384 -14.99 12.87 3.61
CA ASP A 384 -16.36 12.48 3.97
C ASP A 384 -17.26 12.38 2.73
N ASP A 385 -17.15 13.36 1.83
CA ASP A 385 -17.90 13.41 0.58
C ASP A 385 -17.51 12.28 -0.38
N ILE A 386 -16.22 11.95 -0.49
CA ILE A 386 -15.72 10.80 -1.27
C ILE A 386 -16.27 9.50 -0.67
N LEU A 387 -16.16 9.33 0.66
CA LEU A 387 -16.66 8.14 1.36
C LEU A 387 -18.16 7.94 1.11
N ALA A 388 -18.97 9.00 1.18
CA ALA A 388 -20.40 8.92 0.90
C ALA A 388 -20.69 8.43 -0.53
N ARG A 389 -19.93 8.90 -1.53
CA ARG A 389 -20.08 8.45 -2.93
C ARG A 389 -19.63 7.01 -3.15
N VAL A 390 -18.54 6.61 -2.50
CA VAL A 390 -18.03 5.22 -2.52
C VAL A 390 -19.04 4.27 -1.87
N LYS A 391 -19.60 4.65 -0.72
CA LYS A 391 -20.65 3.90 -0.01
C LYS A 391 -21.91 3.76 -0.85
N ALA A 392 -22.32 4.82 -1.55
CA ALA A 392 -23.47 4.78 -2.47
C ALA A 392 -23.26 3.87 -3.70
N LYS A 393 -22.05 3.34 -3.88
CA LYS A 393 -21.65 2.40 -4.94
C LYS A 393 -21.09 1.10 -4.35
N ASP A 394 -21.66 0.68 -3.22
CA ASP A 394 -21.36 -0.60 -2.54
C ASP A 394 -19.88 -0.78 -2.21
N TYR A 395 -19.19 0.33 -1.94
CA TYR A 395 -17.77 0.38 -1.60
C TYR A 395 -16.85 -0.18 -2.70
N GLY A 396 -17.19 -0.01 -3.98
CA GLY A 396 -16.34 -0.51 -5.08
C GLY A 396 -14.94 0.13 -5.12
N LEU A 397 -13.88 -0.68 -5.24
CA LEU A 397 -12.49 -0.20 -5.26
C LEU A 397 -12.19 0.73 -6.45
N ARG A 398 -12.69 0.41 -7.64
CA ARG A 398 -12.53 1.26 -8.84
C ARG A 398 -13.25 2.59 -8.67
N THR A 399 -14.38 2.57 -7.97
CA THR A 399 -15.11 3.78 -7.59
C THR A 399 -14.28 4.62 -6.63
N ALA A 400 -13.72 4.02 -5.57
CA ALA A 400 -12.84 4.74 -4.64
C ALA A 400 -11.64 5.40 -5.34
N VAL A 401 -10.93 4.66 -6.20
CA VAL A 401 -9.83 5.21 -6.99
C VAL A 401 -10.31 6.37 -7.88
N THR A 402 -11.44 6.23 -8.55
CA THR A 402 -11.98 7.27 -9.45
C THR A 402 -12.40 8.53 -8.68
N GLU A 403 -13.07 8.37 -7.54
CA GLU A 403 -13.52 9.49 -6.70
C GLU A 403 -12.32 10.23 -6.09
N VAL A 404 -11.29 9.50 -5.64
CA VAL A 404 -10.02 10.08 -5.19
C VAL A 404 -9.36 10.89 -6.31
N LEU A 405 -9.19 10.31 -7.50
CA LEU A 405 -8.45 10.95 -8.60
C LEU A 405 -9.26 12.03 -9.34
N THR A 406 -10.53 12.22 -8.99
CA THR A 406 -11.36 13.33 -9.47
C THR A 406 -11.68 14.38 -8.40
N SER A 407 -11.22 14.15 -7.16
CA SER A 407 -11.37 15.07 -6.04
C SER A 407 -10.69 16.42 -6.28
N ASP A 408 -11.16 17.44 -5.59
CA ASP A 408 -10.54 18.75 -5.57
C ASP A 408 -9.19 18.68 -4.85
N ILE A 409 -9.01 17.87 -3.80
CA ILE A 409 -7.70 17.54 -3.20
C ILE A 409 -6.71 17.06 -4.26
N PHE A 410 -7.08 16.10 -5.10
CA PHE A 410 -6.16 15.58 -6.12
C PHE A 410 -5.84 16.62 -7.19
N ARG A 411 -6.80 17.51 -7.48
CA ARG A 411 -6.68 18.58 -8.47
C ARG A 411 -6.08 19.85 -7.90
N SER A 412 -5.86 19.95 -6.59
CA SER A 412 -5.24 21.08 -5.93
C SER A 412 -3.73 20.93 -5.88
N ARG A 413 -3.04 22.04 -5.58
CA ARG A 413 -1.61 22.00 -5.28
C ARG A 413 -1.33 21.39 -3.91
#